data_AF-K6WTP4-F1
#
_entry.id   AF-K6WTP4-F1
#
_cell.length_a   1.000
_cell.length_b   1.000
_cell.length_c   1.000
_cell.angle_alpha   90.00
_cell.angle_beta   90.00
_cell.angle_gamma   90.00
#
_symmetry.space_group_name_H-M   'P 1'
#
loop_
_entity.id
_entity.type
_entity.pdbx_description
1 polymer ?
#
loop_
_entity_poly.entity_id
_entity_poly.type
_entity_poly.pdbx_seq_one_letter_code
_entity_poly.pdbx_strand_id
1 'polypeptide(L)'
;MALTFTPFRRRPVRAINRVGAGLDTRGHSVDLSADTLRRRAEKTTGLPWVADAQTDEALDVLCASIIDEARLSTFGALVIRARMHGILTTRLRAAELLRV
;
A
#
# COMPACT_ATOMS: atom_id res chain seq x y z
N MET A 1 -12.40 -31.85 15.65
CA MET A 1 -10.98 -31.56 15.93
C MET A 1 -10.68 -30.17 15.39
N ALA A 2 -10.55 -29.14 16.26
CA ALA A 2 -10.32 -27.77 15.82
C ALA A 2 -8.84 -27.61 15.45
N LEU A 3 -8.55 -27.16 14.22
CA LEU A 3 -7.19 -26.84 13.80
C LEU A 3 -6.75 -25.56 14.53
N THR A 4 -5.88 -25.71 15.53
CA THR A 4 -5.26 -24.57 16.21
C THR A 4 -4.40 -23.80 15.21
N PHE A 5 -4.80 -22.55 14.90
CA PHE A 5 -4.02 -21.67 14.05
C PHE A 5 -2.67 -21.36 14.71
N THR A 6 -1.59 -21.85 14.13
CA THR A 6 -0.22 -21.52 14.55
C THR A 6 0.28 -20.34 13.72
N PRO A 7 0.36 -19.11 14.29
CA PRO A 7 0.78 -17.94 13.53
C PRO A 7 2.22 -18.12 13.04
N PHE A 8 2.43 -17.86 11.76
CA PHE A 8 3.69 -18.06 11.07
C PHE A 8 4.78 -17.08 11.55
N ARG A 9 5.67 -17.54 12.44
CA ARG A 9 6.73 -16.71 13.04
C ARG A 9 8.07 -16.81 12.30
N ARG A 10 8.13 -16.41 11.02
CA ARG A 10 9.42 -16.37 10.31
C ARG A 10 10.34 -15.29 10.90
N ARG A 11 11.51 -15.72 11.40
CA ARG A 11 12.61 -14.85 11.89
C ARG A 11 12.88 -13.61 11.01
N PRO A 12 12.88 -13.68 9.67
CA PRO A 12 13.10 -12.50 8.83
C PRO A 12 12.03 -11.41 8.98
N VAL A 13 10.74 -11.76 9.11
CA VAL A 13 9.66 -10.77 9.30
C VAL A 13 9.87 -9.97 10.58
N ARG A 14 10.30 -10.64 11.66
CA ARG A 14 10.63 -9.96 12.93
C ARG A 14 11.81 -9.01 12.80
N ALA A 15 12.82 -9.37 11.99
CA ALA A 15 13.95 -8.50 11.74
C ALA A 15 13.51 -7.23 10.99
N ILE A 16 12.70 -7.37 9.94
CA ILE A 16 12.13 -6.24 9.19
C ILE A 16 11.33 -5.32 10.11
N ASN A 17 10.43 -5.89 10.93
CA ASN A 17 9.62 -5.09 11.84
C ASN A 17 10.45 -4.38 12.92
N ARG A 18 11.54 -5.00 13.40
CA ARG A 18 12.43 -4.37 14.38
C ARG A 18 13.24 -3.22 13.77
N VAL A 19 13.77 -3.41 12.57
CA VAL A 19 14.46 -2.34 11.83
C VAL A 19 13.49 -1.21 11.52
N GLY A 20 12.30 -1.56 11.03
CA GLY A 20 11.22 -0.62 10.76
C GLY A 20 10.82 0.20 11.97
N ALA A 21 10.60 -0.42 13.13
CA ALA A 21 10.30 0.30 14.37
C ALA A 21 11.40 1.30 14.76
N GLY A 22 12.68 0.94 14.55
CA GLY A 22 13.80 1.86 14.81
C GLY A 22 13.94 3.00 13.77
N LEU A 23 13.38 2.85 12.58
CA LEU A 23 13.32 3.90 11.55
C LEU A 23 12.09 4.79 11.74
N ASP A 24 10.98 4.23 12.19
CA ASP A 24 9.74 4.94 12.50
C ASP A 24 9.95 5.97 13.62
N THR A 25 10.72 5.61 14.66
CA THR A 25 11.14 6.55 15.72
C THR A 25 12.00 7.71 15.21
N ARG A 26 12.52 7.63 13.98
CA ARG A 26 13.28 8.68 13.30
C ARG A 26 12.47 9.40 12.22
N GLY A 27 11.16 9.16 12.15
CA GLY A 27 10.24 9.76 11.16
C GLY A 27 10.27 9.08 9.78
N HIS A 28 10.94 7.92 9.65
CA HIS A 28 11.00 7.19 8.38
C HIS A 28 10.06 5.98 8.41
N SER A 29 8.79 6.25 8.10
CA SER A 29 7.74 5.23 7.98
C SER A 29 7.45 4.87 6.53
N VAL A 30 6.68 3.81 6.32
CA VAL A 30 6.19 3.45 4.98
C VAL A 30 5.03 4.37 4.63
N ASP A 31 5.26 5.31 3.72
CA ASP A 31 4.21 6.20 3.23
C ASP A 31 3.18 5.43 2.39
N LEU A 32 1.94 5.46 2.87
CA LEU A 32 0.74 4.87 2.28
C LEU A 32 -0.27 5.92 1.85
N SER A 33 0.10 7.21 1.82
CA SER A 33 -0.78 8.27 1.33
C SER A 33 -1.19 7.99 -0.12
N ALA A 34 -2.44 8.34 -0.44
CA ALA A 34 -2.98 8.16 -1.78
C ALA A 34 -2.12 8.87 -2.84
N ASP A 35 -1.64 10.08 -2.53
CA ASP A 35 -0.77 10.87 -3.41
C ASP A 35 0.55 10.14 -3.73
N THR A 36 1.22 9.58 -2.72
CA THR A 36 2.44 8.78 -2.94
C THR A 36 2.16 7.51 -3.74
N LEU A 37 1.03 6.84 -3.51
CA LEU A 37 0.63 5.66 -4.27
C LEU A 37 0.31 5.99 -5.73
N ARG A 38 -0.40 7.10 -5.98
CA ARG A 38 -0.72 7.64 -7.32
C ARG A 38 0.57 7.94 -8.10
N ARG A 39 1.45 8.77 -7.55
CA ARG A 39 2.75 9.11 -8.17
C ARG A 39 3.60 7.89 -8.49
N ARG A 40 3.58 6.89 -7.60
CA ARG A 40 4.32 5.64 -7.82
C ARG A 40 3.74 4.84 -8.99
N ALA A 41 2.42 4.76 -9.10
CA ALA A 41 1.75 4.10 -10.21
C ALA A 41 2.08 4.80 -11.53
N GLU A 42 1.93 6.12 -11.60
CA GLU A 42 2.29 6.94 -12.78
C GLU A 42 3.74 6.72 -13.20
N LYS A 43 4.68 6.79 -12.25
CA LYS A 43 6.11 6.55 -12.53
C LYS A 43 6.37 5.15 -13.09
N THR A 44 5.59 4.15 -12.67
CA THR A 44 5.79 2.76 -13.08
C THR A 44 5.19 2.48 -14.45
N THR A 45 4.06 3.11 -14.78
CA THR A 45 3.37 2.92 -16.06
C THR A 45 3.84 3.89 -17.14
N GLY A 46 4.36 5.06 -16.76
CA GLY A 46 4.54 6.19 -17.67
C GLY A 46 3.22 6.86 -18.08
N LEU A 47 2.10 6.46 -17.48
CA LEU A 47 0.76 6.97 -17.80
C LEU A 47 0.34 8.00 -16.73
N PRO A 48 -0.27 9.13 -17.13
CA PRO A 48 -0.76 10.11 -16.18
C PRO A 48 -1.97 9.57 -15.40
N TRP A 49 -2.12 10.03 -14.16
CA TRP A 49 -3.29 9.73 -13.35
C TRP A 49 -4.56 10.23 -14.05
N VAL A 50 -5.56 9.37 -14.09
CA VAL A 50 -6.87 9.69 -14.65
C VAL A 50 -7.78 10.06 -13.49
N ALA A 51 -7.94 11.38 -13.31
CA ALA A 51 -8.79 11.94 -12.25
C ALA A 51 -10.22 11.45 -12.41
N ASP A 52 -10.78 10.98 -11.30
CA ASP A 52 -12.15 10.49 -11.20
C ASP A 52 -12.57 10.69 -9.75
N ALA A 53 -13.51 11.61 -9.51
CA ALA A 53 -13.84 12.08 -8.17
C ALA A 53 -14.19 10.93 -7.22
N GLN A 54 -14.96 9.95 -7.70
CA GLN A 54 -15.35 8.80 -6.90
C GLN A 54 -14.15 7.90 -6.56
N THR A 55 -13.28 7.60 -7.53
CA THR A 55 -12.08 6.78 -7.25
C THR A 55 -11.08 7.52 -6.36
N ASP A 56 -10.88 8.82 -6.58
CA ASP A 56 -9.95 9.63 -5.82
C ASP A 56 -10.38 9.69 -4.34
N GLU A 57 -11.66 9.96 -4.08
CA GLU A 57 -12.22 9.94 -2.73
C GLU A 57 -12.11 8.55 -2.09
N ALA A 58 -12.47 7.49 -2.83
CA ALA A 58 -12.38 6.12 -2.31
C ALA A 58 -10.95 5.71 -1.94
N LEU A 59 -9.95 6.14 -2.74
CA LEU A 59 -8.54 5.90 -2.46
C LEU A 59 -8.09 6.67 -1.22
N ASP A 60 -8.49 7.93 -1.08
CA ASP A 60 -8.15 8.77 0.06
C ASP A 60 -8.72 8.18 1.36
N VAL A 61 -10.00 7.79 1.38
CA VAL A 61 -10.67 7.15 2.53
C VAL A 61 -10.03 5.82 2.88
N LEU A 62 -9.71 4.98 1.88
CA LEU A 62 -9.06 3.69 2.11
C LEU A 62 -7.67 3.88 2.73
N CYS A 63 -6.87 4.81 2.20
CA CYS A 63 -5.54 5.11 2.73
C CYS A 63 -5.61 5.65 4.16
N ALA A 64 -6.53 6.56 4.45
CA ALA A 64 -6.76 7.08 5.80
C ALA A 64 -7.12 5.95 6.77
N SER A 65 -8.09 5.09 6.41
CA SER A 65 -8.49 3.94 7.24
C SER A 65 -7.33 2.99 7.52
N ILE A 66 -6.49 2.72 6.52
CA ILE A 66 -5.31 1.86 6.69
C ILE A 66 -4.26 2.50 7.61
N ILE A 67 -4.03 3.81 7.49
CA ILE A 67 -3.03 4.54 8.28
C ILE A 67 -3.49 4.67 9.73
N ASP A 68 -4.74 5.07 9.94
CA ASP A 68 -5.25 5.47 11.26
C ASP A 68 -5.75 4.28 12.09
N GLU A 69 -6.33 3.25 11.45
CA GLU A 69 -7.05 2.20 12.17
C GLU A 69 -6.33 0.84 12.12
N ALA A 70 -5.65 0.50 11.02
CA ALA A 70 -5.18 -0.87 10.81
C ALA A 70 -3.95 -1.26 11.64
N ARG A 71 -3.27 -0.29 12.29
CA ARG A 71 -2.08 -0.50 13.16
C ARG A 71 -1.06 -1.49 12.57
N LEU A 72 -0.74 -1.30 11.29
CA LEU A 72 0.10 -2.23 10.56
C LEU A 72 1.54 -2.24 11.11
N SER A 73 2.11 -3.44 11.23
CA SER A 73 3.57 -3.56 11.34
C SER A 73 4.24 -3.04 10.06
N THR A 74 5.51 -2.65 10.11
CA THR A 74 6.26 -2.19 8.93
C THR A 74 6.17 -3.16 7.75
N PHE A 75 6.32 -4.46 8.01
CA PHE A 75 6.15 -5.47 6.96
C PHE A 75 4.73 -5.48 6.38
N GLY A 76 3.72 -5.35 7.23
CA GLY A 76 2.32 -5.22 6.79
C GLY A 76 2.11 -4.01 5.89
N ALA A 77 2.64 -2.85 6.28
CA ALA A 77 2.59 -1.63 5.47
C ALA A 77 3.30 -1.80 4.11
N LEU A 78 4.45 -2.47 4.07
CA LEU A 78 5.15 -2.78 2.81
C LEU A 78 4.30 -3.67 1.89
N VAL A 79 3.64 -4.68 2.44
CA VAL A 79 2.75 -5.58 1.67
C VAL A 79 1.56 -4.80 1.11
N ILE A 80 0.91 -3.97 1.93
CA ILE A 80 -0.21 -3.14 1.47
C ILE A 80 0.23 -2.18 0.38
N ARG A 81 1.37 -1.49 0.57
CA ARG A 81 1.93 -0.59 -0.46
C ARG A 81 2.14 -1.29 -1.80
N ALA A 82 2.69 -2.51 -1.77
CA ALA A 82 2.92 -3.30 -2.98
C ALA A 82 1.61 -3.72 -3.66
N ARG A 83 0.59 -4.11 -2.87
CA ARG A 83 -0.74 -4.45 -3.41
C ARG A 83 -1.42 -3.25 -4.03
N MET A 84 -1.45 -2.11 -3.32
CA MET A 84 -2.04 -0.87 -3.83
C MET A 84 -1.35 -0.41 -5.11
N HIS A 85 -0.02 -0.45 -5.13
CA HIS A 85 0.76 -0.12 -6.32
C HIS A 85 0.36 -0.99 -7.53
N GLY A 86 0.18 -2.30 -7.34
CA GLY A 86 -0.29 -3.21 -8.39
C GLY A 86 -1.69 -2.87 -8.89
N ILE A 87 -2.65 -2.62 -7.99
CA ILE A 87 -4.03 -2.27 -8.34
C ILE A 87 -4.07 -0.97 -9.15
N LEU A 88 -3.39 0.08 -8.69
CA LEU A 88 -3.37 1.38 -9.36
C LEU A 88 -2.67 1.32 -10.72
N THR A 89 -1.57 0.57 -10.82
CA THR A 89 -0.89 0.31 -12.09
C THR A 89 -1.82 -0.37 -13.11
N THR A 90 -2.58 -1.37 -12.67
CA THR A 90 -3.57 -2.05 -13.51
C THR A 90 -4.68 -1.10 -13.93
N ARG A 91 -5.19 -0.25 -13.03
CA ARG A 91 -6.19 0.78 -13.36
C ARG A 91 -5.71 1.69 -14.48
N LEU A 92 -4.49 2.24 -14.39
CA LEU A 92 -3.96 3.16 -15.41
C LEU A 92 -3.85 2.48 -16.78
N ARG A 93 -3.36 1.24 -16.82
CA ARG A 93 -3.28 0.47 -18.06
C ARG A 93 -4.66 0.15 -18.64
N ALA A 94 -5.62 -0.20 -17.79
CA ALA A 94 -6.99 -0.46 -18.24
C ALA A 94 -7.65 0.81 -18.78
N ALA A 95 -7.47 1.95 -18.12
CA ALA A 95 -7.98 3.23 -18.61
C ALA A 95 -7.39 3.60 -19.98
N GLU A 96 -6.09 3.35 -20.19
CA GLU A 96 -5.45 3.57 -21.49
C GLU A 96 -6.01 2.66 -22.59
N LEU A 97 -6.25 1.38 -22.29
CA LEU A 97 -6.87 0.45 -23.24
C LEU A 97 -8.32 0.79 -23.59
N LEU A 98 -9.05 1.46 -22.69
CA LEU A 98 -10.44 1.88 -22.88
C LEU A 98 -10.56 3.25 -23.57
N ARG A 99 -9.47 3.99 -23.72
CA ARG A 99 -9.43 5.30 -24.40
C ARG A 99 -9.35 5.19 -25.94
N VAL A 100 -9.52 3.99 -26.49
CA VAL A 100 -9.68 3.74 -27.94
C VAL A 100 -10.88 4.52 -28.48
#